data_AF-V9LJV3-F1
#
_entry.id   AF-V9LJV3-F1
#
_cell.length_a   1.000
_cell.length_b   1.000
_cell.length_c   1.000
_cell.angle_alpha   90.00
_cell.angle_beta   90.00
_cell.angle_gamma   90.00
#
_symmetry.space_group_name_H-M   'P 1'
#
loop_
_entity.id
_entity.type
_entity.pdbx_description
1 polymer ?
#
loop_
_entity_poly.entity_id
_entity_poly.type
_entity_poly.pdbx_seq_one_letter_code
_entity_poly.pdbx_strand_id
1 'polypeptide(L)'
;GGCCHLPGSLCDCSGSATFSKTVASTDVGRPQYITQVTAKNGRLLSTVIKALSTQNDGPICRICHEGNNLESLLSPCDCTGTLGAVHKTCLERWLSSSNTSYCELCHTEFVVERRPRPLREWIRDPGPRNEKT
;
A
#
# COMPACT_ATOMS: atom_id res chain seq x y z
N GLY A 1 6.56 8.89 -68.43
CA GLY A 1 6.36 7.53 -67.91
C GLY A 1 5.03 7.55 -67.18
N GLY A 2 4.01 6.88 -67.71
CA GLY A 2 3.91 5.42 -67.61
C GLY A 2 3.28 5.13 -66.24
N CYS A 3 1.98 5.35 -66.05
CA CYS A 3 0.86 4.48 -66.48
C CYS A 3 0.97 3.11 -65.78
N CYS A 4 -0.05 2.48 -65.18
CA CYS A 4 -1.49 2.73 -65.11
C CYS A 4 -2.13 1.46 -64.48
N HIS A 5 -3.24 1.61 -63.74
CA HIS A 5 -4.47 0.78 -63.86
C HIS A 5 -4.44 -0.70 -63.37
N LEU A 6 -5.44 -1.30 -62.68
CA LEU A 6 -6.89 -1.11 -62.39
C LEU A 6 -7.32 -2.28 -61.42
N PRO A 7 -8.59 -2.45 -60.95
CA PRO A 7 -9.76 -1.56 -60.93
C PRO A 7 -10.44 -1.41 -59.54
N GLY A 8 -10.91 -0.21 -59.21
CA GLY A 8 -11.80 0.03 -58.07
C GLY A 8 -11.74 1.43 -57.47
N SER A 9 -12.09 2.44 -58.27
CA SER A 9 -12.49 3.82 -57.89
C SER A 9 -12.91 4.05 -56.42
N LEU A 10 -12.59 5.14 -55.73
CA LEU A 10 -12.13 6.49 -56.08
C LEU A 10 -11.31 7.06 -54.91
N CYS A 11 -10.31 7.87 -55.22
CA CYS A 11 -9.77 8.83 -54.27
C CYS A 11 -10.76 9.99 -54.13
N ASP A 12 -11.28 10.22 -52.93
CA ASP A 12 -11.90 11.49 -52.57
C ASP A 12 -11.42 11.92 -51.19
N CYS A 13 -10.55 12.93 -51.22
CA CYS A 13 -10.15 13.72 -50.09
C CYS A 13 -11.20 14.82 -49.91
N SER A 14 -12.07 14.72 -48.90
CA SER A 14 -12.62 15.85 -48.12
C SER A 14 -13.75 15.37 -47.22
N GLY A 15 -13.68 15.68 -45.92
CA GLY A 15 -14.78 15.38 -45.00
C GLY A 15 -14.42 15.62 -43.54
N SER A 16 -14.40 16.89 -43.16
CA SER A 16 -14.31 17.42 -41.80
C SER A 16 -15.17 16.67 -40.77
N ALA A 17 -14.64 16.35 -39.59
CA ALA A 17 -15.36 16.49 -38.32
C ALA A 17 -14.47 16.21 -37.10
N THR A 18 -14.41 17.23 -36.24
CA THR A 18 -14.13 17.17 -34.80
C THR A 18 -12.74 16.71 -34.35
N PHE A 19 -11.81 17.67 -34.33
CA PHE A 19 -10.81 17.74 -33.27
C PHE A 19 -11.57 17.92 -31.96
N SER A 20 -11.79 16.84 -31.21
CA SER A 20 -12.29 16.93 -29.86
C SER A 20 -11.20 17.53 -28.97
N LYS A 21 -11.31 18.85 -28.80
CA LYS A 21 -10.70 19.64 -27.75
C LYS A 21 -10.93 18.93 -26.41
N THR A 22 -9.88 18.34 -25.83
CA THR A 22 -9.88 18.02 -24.41
C THR A 22 -8.79 18.83 -23.74
N VAL A 23 -9.29 19.75 -22.95
CA VAL A 23 -8.66 20.63 -21.97
C VAL A 23 -7.22 20.29 -21.59
N ALA A 24 -6.37 21.31 -21.57
CA ALA A 24 -5.23 21.33 -20.67
C ALA A 24 -5.78 21.19 -19.24
N SER A 25 -5.75 19.96 -18.71
CA SER A 25 -5.93 19.71 -17.29
C SER A 25 -4.58 19.37 -16.72
N THR A 26 -4.03 20.35 -16.03
CA THR A 26 -2.99 20.22 -15.04
C THR A 26 -3.49 19.27 -13.93
N ASP A 27 -3.39 17.96 -14.16
CA ASP A 27 -3.39 16.99 -13.06
C ASP A 27 -2.24 16.03 -13.33
N VAL A 28 -1.16 16.23 -12.57
CA VAL A 28 0.04 15.40 -12.56
C VAL A 28 -0.36 13.93 -12.57
N GLY A 29 0.07 13.21 -13.61
CA GLY A 29 -0.43 11.89 -13.99
C GLY A 29 -0.51 10.90 -12.83
N ARG A 30 -1.71 10.72 -12.29
CA ARG A 30 -2.04 9.64 -11.36
C ARG A 30 -2.09 8.33 -12.14
N PRO A 31 -1.37 7.26 -11.74
CA PRO A 31 -1.42 6.00 -12.46
C PRO A 31 -2.85 5.44 -12.40
N GLN A 32 -3.46 5.30 -13.57
CA GLN A 32 -4.77 4.69 -13.78
C GLN A 32 -4.54 3.34 -14.44
N TYR A 33 -4.98 2.26 -13.78
CA TYR A 33 -4.88 0.92 -14.33
C TYR A 33 -6.23 0.54 -14.91
N ILE A 34 -6.23 0.12 -16.19
CA ILE A 34 -7.41 -0.33 -16.91
C ILE A 34 -7.31 -1.85 -17.02
N THR A 35 -8.33 -2.56 -16.53
CA THR A 35 -8.41 -4.03 -16.64
C THR A 35 -9.73 -4.46 -17.24
N GLN A 36 -9.70 -5.54 -18.01
CA GLN A 36 -10.89 -6.15 -18.59
C GLN A 36 -11.39 -7.25 -17.67
N VAL A 37 -12.67 -7.18 -17.30
CA VAL A 37 -13.34 -8.18 -16.47
C VAL A 37 -14.58 -8.71 -17.18
N THR A 38 -14.84 -10.01 -17.09
CA THR A 38 -16.04 -10.62 -17.65
C THR A 38 -17.18 -10.54 -16.64
N ALA A 39 -18.28 -9.90 -17.02
CA ALA A 39 -19.49 -9.84 -16.22
C ALA A 39 -20.19 -11.20 -16.14
N LYS A 40 -21.07 -11.39 -15.14
CA LYS A 40 -21.83 -12.64 -14.92
C LYS A 40 -22.68 -13.08 -16.13
N ASN A 41 -23.02 -12.14 -17.01
CA ASN A 41 -23.76 -12.37 -18.25
C ASN A 41 -22.82 -12.56 -19.48
N GLY A 42 -21.53 -12.80 -19.27
CA GLY A 42 -20.54 -13.00 -20.33
C GLY A 42 -20.07 -11.71 -21.03
N ARG A 43 -20.55 -10.54 -20.62
CA ARG A 43 -20.14 -9.26 -21.24
C ARG A 43 -18.78 -8.81 -20.73
N LEU A 44 -17.87 -8.44 -21.63
CA LEU A 44 -16.58 -7.82 -21.29
C LEU A 44 -16.80 -6.38 -20.79
N LEU A 45 -16.27 -6.02 -19.63
CA LEU A 45 -16.32 -4.69 -19.04
C LEU A 45 -14.91 -4.17 -18.76
N SER A 46 -14.64 -2.93 -19.13
CA SER A 46 -13.41 -2.23 -18.75
C SER A 46 -13.62 -1.54 -17.41
N THR A 47 -12.82 -1.90 -16.41
CA THR A 47 -12.82 -1.22 -15.10
C THR A 47 -11.56 -0.39 -14.97
N VAL A 48 -11.73 0.89 -14.65
CA VAL A 48 -10.62 1.80 -14.34
C VAL A 48 -10.44 1.81 -12.84
N ILE A 49 -9.22 1.56 -12.40
CA ILE A 49 -8.90 1.59 -11.00
C ILE A 49 -7.86 2.69 -10.77
N LYS A 50 -8.10 3.51 -9.76
CA LYS A 50 -7.35 4.73 -9.47
C LYS A 50 -6.39 4.47 -8.33
N ALA A 51 -5.07 4.57 -8.54
CA ALA A 51 -4.11 4.47 -7.45
C ALA A 51 -4.27 5.66 -6.50
N LEU A 52 -4.68 5.47 -5.25
CA LEU A 52 -4.79 6.57 -4.27
C LEU A 52 -3.40 6.97 -3.78
N SER A 53 -2.91 8.12 -4.25
CA SER A 53 -1.72 8.74 -3.67
C SER A 53 -2.09 9.37 -2.33
N THR A 54 -1.58 8.79 -1.25
CA THR A 54 -1.70 9.29 0.12
C THR A 54 -0.76 10.48 0.30
N GLN A 55 -1.27 11.71 0.17
CA GLN A 55 -0.49 12.90 0.52
C GLN A 55 -0.09 12.78 2.01
N ASN A 56 1.24 12.72 2.26
CA ASN A 56 1.94 12.35 3.51
C ASN A 56 2.36 10.86 3.64
N ASP A 57 3.08 10.33 2.64
CA ASP A 57 3.60 8.95 2.58
C ASP A 57 4.84 8.70 3.48
N GLY A 58 4.83 9.20 4.72
CA GLY A 58 5.75 8.68 5.73
C GLY A 58 5.45 7.21 6.02
N PRO A 59 6.43 6.39 6.47
CA PRO A 59 6.13 5.05 6.93
C PRO A 59 5.04 5.10 8.02
N ILE A 60 4.11 4.15 8.01
CA ILE A 60 3.06 4.01 9.03
C ILE A 60 3.37 2.79 9.89
N CYS A 61 3.02 2.84 11.18
CA CYS A 61 3.17 1.67 12.04
C CYS A 61 2.22 0.56 11.61
N ARG A 62 2.72 -0.66 11.37
CA ARG A 62 1.87 -1.82 11.01
C ARG A 62 0.91 -2.28 12.10
N ILE A 63 1.12 -1.84 13.35
CA ILE A 63 0.34 -2.28 14.52
C ILE A 63 -0.79 -1.29 14.82
N CYS A 64 -0.51 0.01 14.87
CA CYS A 64 -1.52 1.04 15.18
C CYS A 64 -2.02 1.82 13.96
N HIS A 65 -1.43 1.60 12.78
CA HIS A 65 -1.79 2.25 11.52
C HIS A 65 -1.64 3.78 11.49
N GLU A 66 -0.79 4.33 12.36
CA GLU A 66 -0.47 5.75 12.43
C GLU A 66 1.00 6.01 12.10
N GLY A 67 1.30 7.12 11.43
CA GLY A 67 2.68 7.56 11.14
C GLY A 67 3.11 8.84 11.86
N ASN A 68 2.18 9.58 12.48
CA ASN A 68 2.44 10.87 13.12
C ASN A 68 2.38 10.76 14.65
N ASN A 69 3.33 10.04 15.22
CA ASN A 69 3.53 9.98 16.66
C ASN A 69 4.80 10.75 17.07
N LEU A 70 4.93 11.07 18.36
CA LEU A 70 6.16 11.68 18.91
C LEU A 70 7.36 10.72 18.82
N GLU A 71 7.08 9.43 18.70
CA GLU A 71 8.07 8.36 18.66
C GLU A 71 8.37 7.95 17.22
N SER A 72 9.65 7.81 16.88
CA SER A 72 10.08 7.37 15.55
C SER A 72 9.75 5.89 15.30
N LEU A 73 9.48 5.55 14.03
CA LEU A 73 9.28 4.18 13.59
C LEU A 73 10.62 3.44 13.49
N LEU A 74 10.61 2.18 13.93
CA LEU A 74 11.72 1.24 13.87
C LEU A 74 11.45 0.18 12.81
N SER A 75 12.53 -0.44 12.33
CA SER A 75 12.50 -1.63 11.46
C SER A 75 13.15 -2.81 12.17
N PRO A 76 12.42 -3.52 13.06
CA PRO A 76 13.00 -4.57 13.89
C PRO A 76 13.24 -5.88 13.14
N CYS A 77 12.82 -5.99 11.88
CA CYS A 77 12.92 -7.19 11.05
C CYS A 77 13.14 -6.81 9.57
N ASP A 78 13.37 -7.82 8.73
CA ASP A 78 13.69 -7.63 7.30
C ASP A 78 12.45 -7.38 6.41
N CYS A 79 11.27 -7.14 6.99
CA CYS A 79 10.10 -6.76 6.23
C CYS A 79 10.30 -5.39 5.56
N THR A 80 9.88 -5.28 4.30
CA THR A 80 10.03 -4.05 3.52
C THR A 80 8.80 -3.14 3.63
N GLY A 81 9.03 -1.84 3.47
CA GLY A 81 7.97 -0.83 3.50
C GLY A 81 7.24 -0.76 4.84
N THR A 82 5.91 -0.54 4.79
CA THR A 82 5.06 -0.38 5.97
C THR A 82 4.98 -1.63 6.84
N LEU A 83 5.22 -2.82 6.29
CA LEU A 83 5.24 -4.07 7.05
C LEU A 83 6.44 -4.20 7.98
N GLY A 84 7.52 -3.46 7.72
CA GLY A 84 8.69 -3.36 8.59
C GLY A 84 8.59 -2.25 9.63
N ALA A 85 7.73 -1.25 9.42
CA ALA A 85 7.69 -0.05 10.26
C ALA A 85 6.80 -0.24 11.51
N VAL A 86 7.38 -0.07 12.70
CA VAL A 86 6.66 -0.14 13.99
C VAL A 86 7.15 0.87 15.02
N HIS A 87 6.24 1.42 15.84
CA HIS A 87 6.66 2.18 17.02
C HIS A 87 7.31 1.26 18.06
N LYS A 88 8.24 1.78 18.86
CA LYS A 88 8.88 1.05 19.96
C LYS A 88 7.83 0.57 20.97
N THR A 89 6.92 1.46 21.38
CA THR A 89 5.83 1.11 22.33
C THR A 89 4.87 0.07 21.77
N CYS A 90 4.55 0.12 20.47
CA CYS A 90 3.74 -0.91 19.81
C CYS A 90 4.44 -2.27 19.79
N LEU A 91 5.74 -2.28 19.47
CA LEU A 91 6.55 -3.50 19.48
C LEU A 91 6.66 -4.09 20.89
N GLU A 92 6.90 -3.27 21.92
CA GLU A 92 6.97 -3.70 23.32
C GLU A 92 5.66 -4.34 23.80
N ARG A 93 4.51 -3.70 23.49
CA ARG A 93 3.18 -4.25 23.82
C ARG A 93 2.94 -5.57 23.11
N TRP A 94 3.28 -5.65 21.82
CA TRP A 94 3.15 -6.87 21.03
C TRP A 94 4.03 -8.00 21.60
N LEU A 95 5.30 -7.73 21.90
CA LEU A 95 6.22 -8.72 22.50
C LEU A 95 5.78 -9.19 23.89
N SER A 96 5.03 -8.36 24.61
CA SER A 96 4.46 -8.69 25.91
C SER A 96 3.22 -9.58 25.80
N SER A 97 2.45 -9.46 24.73
CA SER A 97 1.22 -10.25 24.51
C SER A 97 1.45 -11.50 23.66
N SER A 98 2.38 -11.48 22.71
CA SER A 98 2.62 -12.57 21.75
C SER A 98 3.47 -13.70 22.32
N ASN A 99 4.26 -13.43 23.37
CA ASN A 99 5.28 -14.34 23.91
C ASN A 99 6.26 -14.87 22.85
N THR A 100 6.44 -14.16 21.73
CA THR A 100 7.40 -14.50 20.67
C THR A 100 8.56 -13.49 20.63
N SER A 101 9.66 -13.89 19.98
CA SER A 101 10.87 -13.07 19.78
C SER A 101 11.22 -12.86 18.31
N TYR A 102 10.34 -13.27 17.38
CA TYR A 102 10.60 -13.21 15.93
C TYR A 102 9.41 -12.62 15.18
N CYS A 103 9.66 -12.09 13.99
CA CYS A 103 8.62 -11.56 13.11
C CYS A 103 7.74 -12.68 12.53
N GLU A 104 6.43 -12.56 12.64
CA GLU A 104 5.47 -13.54 12.09
C GLU A 104 5.42 -13.61 10.55
N LEU A 105 6.02 -12.64 9.86
CA LEU A 105 6.01 -12.57 8.39
C LEU A 105 7.32 -13.09 7.79
N CYS A 106 8.45 -12.51 8.21
CA CYS A 106 9.76 -12.85 7.68
C CYS A 106 10.58 -13.79 8.58
N HIS A 107 10.09 -14.11 9.79
CA HIS A 107 10.76 -14.98 10.76
C HIS A 107 12.14 -14.50 11.25
N THR A 108 12.55 -13.27 10.93
CA THR A 108 13.74 -12.63 11.51
C THR A 108 13.56 -12.46 13.01
N GLU A 109 14.58 -12.83 13.79
CA GLU A 109 14.60 -12.61 15.23
C GLU A 109 14.75 -11.12 15.55
N PHE A 110 13.92 -10.63 16.47
CA PHE A 110 13.99 -9.25 16.93
C PHE A 110 15.18 -9.07 17.87
N VAL A 111 16.00 -8.05 17.61
CA VAL A 111 17.11 -7.67 18.50
C VAL A 111 16.54 -6.89 19.69
N VAL A 112 16.13 -7.60 20.75
CA VAL A 112 15.52 -7.01 21.95
C VAL A 112 16.15 -7.54 23.23
N GLU A 113 16.53 -6.63 24.14
CA GLU A 113 16.95 -7.01 25.49
C GLU A 113 15.74 -7.05 26.44
N ARG A 114 15.38 -8.24 26.94
CA ARG A 114 14.37 -8.38 27.99
C ARG A 114 15.00 -8.19 29.36
N ARG A 115 14.69 -7.06 30.01
CA ARG A 115 15.11 -6.80 31.40
C ARG A 115 13.98 -7.20 32.36
N PRO A 116 14.20 -8.14 33.28
CA PRO A 116 13.19 -8.48 34.27
C PRO A 116 12.94 -7.27 35.18
N ARG A 117 11.67 -6.99 35.47
CA ARG A 117 11.32 -5.97 36.46
C ARG A 117 11.88 -6.41 37.82
N PRO A 118 12.64 -5.56 38.53
CA PRO A 118 13.14 -5.91 39.84
C PRO A 118 11.96 -6.10 40.81
N LEU A 119 12.10 -7.03 41.77
CA LEU A 119 11.04 -7.42 42.71
C LEU A 119 10.34 -6.22 43.38
N ARG A 120 11.09 -5.16 43.72
CA ARG A 120 10.55 -3.92 44.31
C ARG A 120 9.47 -3.25 43.48
N GLU A 121 9.57 -3.34 42.15
CA GLU A 121 8.64 -2.73 41.21
C GLU A 121 7.42 -3.63 41.02
N TRP A 122 7.61 -4.94 41.06
CA TRP A 122 6.52 -5.91 41.05
C TRP A 122 5.61 -5.80 42.29
N ILE A 123 6.19 -5.53 43.46
CA ILE A 123 5.44 -5.29 44.70
C ILE A 123 4.59 -4.01 44.62
N ARG A 124 5.07 -2.98 43.90
CA ARG A 124 4.37 -1.71 43.74
C ARG A 124 3.27 -1.79 42.67
N ASP A 125 3.56 -2.47 41.57
CA ASP A 125 2.68 -2.61 40.41
C ASP A 125 2.70 -4.06 39.91
N PRO A 126 1.77 -4.93 40.36
CA PRO A 126 1.74 -6.36 40.02
C PRO A 126 1.40 -6.65 38.53
N GLY A 127 1.37 -5.62 37.68
CA GLY A 127 1.03 -5.72 36.26
C GLY A 127 -0.47 -5.83 36.00
N PRO A 128 -0.89 -5.66 34.73
CA PRO A 128 -2.28 -5.85 34.34
C PRO A 128 -2.66 -7.32 34.56
N ARG A 129 -3.70 -7.55 35.36
CA ARG A 129 -4.23 -8.88 35.64
C ARG A 129 -4.77 -9.44 34.32
N ASN A 130 -4.12 -10.45 33.77
CA ASN A 130 -4.63 -11.14 32.60
C ASN A 130 -5.94 -11.85 32.98
N GLU A 131 -7.05 -11.29 32.50
CA GLU A 131 -8.37 -11.85 32.71
C GLU A 131 -8.51 -13.09 31.83
N LYS A 132 -8.15 -14.25 32.40
CA LYS A 132 -8.48 -15.56 31.84
C LYS A 132 -10.00 -15.70 31.82
N THR A 133 -10.59 -15.72 30.63
CA THR A 133 -11.96 -16.21 30.39
C THR A 133 -11.85 -17.64 29.92
#